data_AF-A0A0F8ZLW2-F1
#
_entry.id   AF-A0A0F8ZLW2-F1
#
_cell.length_a   1.000
_cell.length_b   1.000
_cell.length_c   1.000
_cell.angle_alpha   90.00
_cell.angle_beta   90.00
_cell.angle_gamma   90.00
#
_symmetry.space_group_name_H-M   'P 1'
#
loop_
_entity.id
_entity.type
_entity.pdbx_description
1 polymer ?
#
loop_
_entity_poly.entity_id
_entity_poly.type
_entity_poly.pdbx_seq_one_letter_code
_entity_poly.pdbx_strand_id
1 'polypeptide(L)'
;VTAVAGTKVTLIHNKYKDIIVSDGTLADLATGVPNVTISADAFGWVQTGGLCAVLNDATTTVVAGQPVTIGDVTSGAVEDINAVTETQVGLVPAGAVGATTEYVSINLTLDKG
;
A
#
# COMPACT_ATOMS: atom_id res chain seq x y z
N VAL A 1 2.91 -23.99 8.50
CA VAL A 1 3.09 -25.02 7.44
C VAL A 1 3.49 -26.32 8.11
N THR A 2 2.68 -27.36 8.02
CA THR A 2 3.06 -28.69 8.51
C THR A 2 3.69 -29.44 7.34
N ALA A 3 5.00 -29.64 7.36
CA ALA A 3 5.69 -30.42 6.34
C ALA A 3 5.42 -31.91 6.59
N VAL A 4 4.96 -32.63 5.57
CA VAL A 4 4.82 -34.09 5.60
C VAL A 4 6.16 -34.73 5.22
N ALA A 5 6.44 -35.95 5.69
CA ALA A 5 7.66 -36.68 5.38
C ALA A 5 7.96 -36.68 3.86
N GLY A 6 9.18 -36.25 3.50
CA GLY A 6 9.62 -36.13 2.11
C GLY A 6 9.54 -34.71 1.51
N THR A 7 9.02 -33.72 2.24
CA THR A 7 9.00 -32.32 1.76
C THR A 7 10.40 -31.71 1.83
N LYS A 8 10.90 -31.19 0.70
CA LYS A 8 12.12 -30.38 0.65
C LYS A 8 11.75 -28.91 0.65
N VAL A 9 12.30 -28.14 1.59
CA VAL A 9 12.10 -26.70 1.69
C VAL A 9 13.46 -26.03 1.56
N THR A 10 13.56 -25.04 0.67
CA THR A 10 14.75 -24.18 0.57
C THR A 10 14.38 -22.82 1.15
N LEU A 11 15.17 -22.34 2.09
CA LEU A 11 15.03 -21.00 2.64
C LEU A 11 16.04 -20.08 1.96
N ILE A 12 15.62 -18.89 1.60
CA ILE A 12 16.46 -17.83 1.05
C ILE A 12 16.29 -16.62 1.97
N HIS A 13 17.36 -15.85 2.17
CA HIS A 13 17.28 -14.61 2.93
C HIS A 13 16.31 -13.65 2.23
N ASN A 14 15.40 -13.04 2.98
CA ASN A 14 14.59 -11.94 2.47
C ASN A 14 15.51 -10.81 1.97
N LYS A 15 15.21 -10.25 0.81
CA LYS A 15 15.96 -9.11 0.26
C LYS A 15 15.68 -7.81 1.01
N TYR A 16 14.54 -7.75 1.68
CA TYR A 16 14.12 -6.62 2.48
C TYR A 16 14.46 -6.85 3.96
N LYS A 17 14.66 -5.74 4.65
CA LYS A 17 14.83 -5.66 6.09
C LYS A 17 13.94 -4.52 6.57
N ASP A 18 13.29 -4.73 7.72
CA ASP A 18 12.43 -3.74 8.39
C ASP A 18 11.11 -3.45 7.63
N ILE A 19 10.15 -2.85 8.32
CA ILE A 19 8.92 -2.29 7.76
C ILE A 19 8.99 -0.78 7.93
N ILE A 20 9.10 -0.07 6.82
CA ILE A 20 9.20 1.39 6.78
C ILE A 20 7.86 1.91 6.26
N VAL A 21 7.22 2.79 7.02
CA VAL A 21 6.00 3.49 6.58
C VAL A 21 6.39 4.49 5.52
N SER A 22 5.64 4.53 4.42
CA SER A 22 5.91 5.47 3.33
C SER A 22 5.90 6.90 3.83
N ASP A 23 6.87 7.70 3.39
CA ASP A 23 6.95 9.10 3.77
C ASP A 23 5.81 9.92 3.17
N GLY A 24 5.46 11.02 3.83
CA GLY A 24 4.45 11.95 3.32
C GLY A 24 5.07 12.97 2.39
N THR A 25 5.97 12.58 1.48
CA THR A 25 6.67 13.53 0.59
C THR A 25 6.76 13.06 -0.87
N LEU A 26 6.08 11.96 -1.21
CA LEU A 26 6.09 11.38 -2.56
C LEU A 26 7.48 10.90 -3.03
N ALA A 27 8.44 10.75 -2.13
CA ALA A 27 9.85 10.52 -2.48
C ALA A 27 10.25 9.03 -2.50
N ASP A 28 9.37 8.15 -2.05
CA ASP A 28 9.61 6.71 -1.95
C ASP A 28 8.76 5.88 -2.91
N LEU A 29 8.95 4.56 -2.83
CA LEU A 29 8.21 3.58 -3.64
C LEU A 29 7.45 2.65 -2.69
N ALA A 30 6.12 2.76 -2.70
CA ALA A 30 5.26 1.85 -1.95
C ALA A 30 5.44 0.41 -2.44
N THR A 31 5.67 -0.53 -1.51
CA THR A 31 5.89 -1.95 -1.82
C THR A 31 4.79 -2.88 -1.30
N GLY A 32 3.83 -2.34 -0.54
CA GLY A 32 2.65 -3.06 -0.09
C GLY A 32 1.95 -2.35 1.06
N VAL A 33 0.73 -2.80 1.36
CA VAL A 33 -0.08 -2.30 2.46
C VAL A 33 -0.31 -3.43 3.47
N PRO A 34 0.08 -3.27 4.75
CA PRO A 34 -0.23 -4.24 5.78
C PRO A 34 -1.70 -4.11 6.23
N ASN A 35 -2.37 -5.23 6.44
CA ASN A 35 -3.76 -5.26 6.95
C ASN A 35 -3.84 -5.25 8.48
N VAL A 36 -2.70 -5.35 9.16
CA VAL A 36 -2.53 -5.29 10.61
C VAL A 36 -1.24 -4.52 10.92
N THR A 37 -1.14 -3.93 12.10
CA THR A 37 0.11 -3.26 12.51
C THR A 37 1.26 -4.27 12.55
N ILE A 38 2.35 -3.96 11.86
CA ILE A 38 3.63 -4.69 11.92
C ILE A 38 4.66 -3.75 12.54
N SER A 39 5.47 -4.23 13.49
CA SER A 39 6.53 -3.40 14.07
C SER A 39 7.61 -3.11 13.03
N ALA A 40 8.28 -1.96 13.17
CA ALA A 40 9.27 -1.50 12.19
C ALA A 40 10.45 -2.47 12.04
N ASP A 41 10.77 -3.25 13.07
CA ASP A 41 11.87 -4.22 13.12
C ASP A 41 11.44 -5.67 12.83
N ALA A 42 10.20 -5.88 12.38
CA ALA A 42 9.65 -7.21 12.12
C ALA A 42 9.53 -7.55 10.62
N PHE A 43 9.13 -8.79 10.36
CA PHE A 43 8.72 -9.26 9.04
C PHE A 43 7.23 -9.60 9.07
N GLY A 44 6.54 -9.39 7.94
CA GLY A 44 5.14 -9.78 7.81
C GLY A 44 4.68 -9.82 6.37
N TRP A 45 3.39 -10.08 6.19
CA TRP A 45 2.75 -10.11 4.88
C TRP A 45 2.09 -8.77 4.60
N VAL A 46 2.37 -8.22 3.42
CA VAL A 46 1.75 -7.00 2.91
C VAL A 46 0.98 -7.33 1.63
N GLN A 47 -0.15 -6.66 1.44
CA GLN A 47 -0.93 -6.77 0.22
C GLN A 47 -0.32 -5.88 -0.86
N THR A 48 -0.06 -6.44 -2.04
CA THR A 48 0.55 -5.72 -3.18
C THR A 48 -0.44 -5.46 -4.32
N GLY A 49 -1.63 -6.06 -4.29
CA GLY A 49 -2.63 -5.92 -5.34
C GLY A 49 -4.03 -6.23 -4.85
N GLY A 50 -5.04 -5.81 -5.62
CA GLY A 50 -6.45 -6.06 -5.32
C GLY A 50 -7.06 -5.06 -4.33
N LEU A 51 -8.31 -5.29 -3.93
CA LEU A 51 -9.06 -4.38 -3.05
C LEU A 51 -8.43 -4.30 -1.66
N CYS A 52 -8.08 -3.09 -1.22
CA CYS A 52 -7.40 -2.82 0.04
C CYS A 52 -7.98 -1.56 0.71
N ALA A 53 -8.16 -1.60 2.03
CA ALA A 53 -8.50 -0.42 2.81
C ALA A 53 -7.22 0.34 3.15
N VAL A 54 -7.16 1.61 2.77
CA VAL A 54 -6.01 2.51 2.98
C VAL A 54 -6.47 3.81 3.59
N LEU A 55 -5.59 4.48 4.34
CA LEU A 55 -5.87 5.79 4.89
C LEU A 55 -5.84 6.83 3.78
N ASN A 56 -6.88 7.66 3.68
CA ASN A 56 -6.86 8.84 2.82
C ASN A 56 -6.10 9.99 3.50
N ASP A 57 -5.32 10.72 2.73
CA ASP A 57 -4.51 11.83 3.25
C ASP A 57 -5.40 12.97 3.82
N ALA A 58 -4.81 13.84 4.63
CA ALA A 58 -5.46 14.91 5.37
C ALA A 58 -5.82 16.12 4.49
N THR A 59 -5.34 16.18 3.26
CA THR A 59 -5.45 17.34 2.35
C THR A 59 -6.40 17.12 1.19
N THR A 60 -6.74 15.87 0.88
CA THR A 60 -7.48 15.52 -0.34
C THR A 60 -8.68 14.63 -0.05
N THR A 61 -9.65 14.65 -0.96
CA THR A 61 -10.74 13.68 -1.01
C THR A 61 -10.42 12.75 -2.17
N VAL A 62 -10.28 11.46 -1.89
CA VAL A 62 -10.09 10.45 -2.93
C VAL A 62 -11.44 10.09 -3.54
N VAL A 63 -11.58 10.23 -4.85
CA VAL A 63 -12.88 10.06 -5.54
C VAL A 63 -12.91 8.87 -6.50
N ALA A 64 -14.10 8.29 -6.65
CA ALA A 64 -14.33 7.12 -7.50
C ALA A 64 -13.75 7.28 -8.91
N GLY A 65 -13.02 6.26 -9.36
CA GLY A 65 -12.44 6.20 -10.70
C GLY A 65 -11.14 6.99 -10.88
N GLN A 66 -10.65 7.70 -9.87
CA GLN A 66 -9.34 8.35 -9.95
C GLN A 66 -8.21 7.36 -9.63
N PRO A 67 -7.06 7.48 -10.31
CA PRO A 67 -5.85 6.82 -9.86
C PRO A 67 -5.31 7.52 -8.61
N VAL A 68 -4.67 6.75 -7.74
CA VAL A 68 -4.09 7.25 -6.48
C VAL A 68 -2.58 7.07 -6.46
N THR A 69 -1.91 7.95 -5.73
CA THR A 69 -0.48 7.90 -5.36
C THR A 69 -0.36 7.78 -3.83
N ILE A 70 0.86 7.62 -3.33
CA ILE A 70 1.18 7.86 -1.90
C ILE A 70 0.81 9.31 -1.52
N GLY A 71 0.46 9.55 -0.26
CA GLY A 71 0.11 10.88 0.25
C GLY A 71 1.30 11.85 0.39
N ASP A 72 1.04 13.15 0.31
CA ASP A 72 2.03 14.24 0.42
C ASP A 72 2.03 14.96 1.78
N VAL A 73 1.19 14.53 2.72
CA VAL A 73 1.15 15.05 4.10
C VAL A 73 1.19 13.94 5.14
N THR A 74 0.32 12.94 5.03
CA THR A 74 0.19 11.88 6.04
C THR A 74 0.97 10.64 5.62
N SER A 75 2.01 10.30 6.40
CA SER A 75 2.82 9.10 6.14
C SER A 75 1.98 7.83 6.06
N GLY A 76 2.17 7.05 5.00
CA GLY A 76 1.43 5.81 4.73
C GLY A 76 -0.01 6.00 4.25
N ALA A 77 -0.45 7.24 3.99
CA ALA A 77 -1.73 7.52 3.37
C ALA A 77 -1.65 7.49 1.84
N VAL A 78 -2.81 7.62 1.18
CA VAL A 78 -2.94 7.80 -0.27
C VAL A 78 -3.70 9.07 -0.58
N GLU A 79 -3.51 9.58 -1.79
CA GLU A 79 -4.28 10.68 -2.36
C GLU A 79 -4.52 10.48 -3.87
N ASP A 80 -5.44 11.25 -4.45
CA ASP A 80 -5.64 11.28 -5.89
C ASP A 80 -4.40 11.83 -6.59
N ILE A 81 -3.99 11.20 -7.70
CA ILE A 81 -2.91 11.72 -8.53
C ILE A 81 -3.31 13.09 -9.09
N ASN A 82 -2.46 14.08 -8.84
CA ASN A 82 -2.65 15.44 -9.31
C ASN A 82 -1.45 15.98 -10.13
N ALA A 83 -0.35 15.22 -10.23
CA ALA A 83 0.79 15.53 -11.08
C ALA A 83 1.25 14.35 -11.95
N VAL A 84 1.78 14.66 -13.14
CA VAL A 84 2.26 13.63 -14.11
C VAL A 84 3.49 12.86 -13.64
N THR A 85 4.18 13.35 -12.62
CA THR A 85 5.40 12.73 -12.05
C THR A 85 5.08 11.77 -10.90
N GLU A 86 3.85 11.74 -10.42
CA GLU A 86 3.44 10.88 -9.32
C GLU A 86 3.30 9.43 -9.77
N THR A 87 3.72 8.51 -8.90
CA THR A 87 3.66 7.08 -9.19
C THR A 87 2.29 6.55 -8.78
N GLN A 88 1.57 5.94 -9.72
CA GLN A 88 0.31 5.31 -9.42
C GLN A 88 0.50 4.06 -8.54
N VAL A 89 -0.20 4.01 -7.40
CA VAL A 89 -0.20 2.87 -6.47
C VAL A 89 -1.50 2.06 -6.51
N GLY A 90 -2.56 2.63 -7.07
CA GLY A 90 -3.85 1.96 -7.20
C GLY A 90 -4.89 2.77 -7.99
N LEU A 91 -6.12 2.26 -7.98
CA LEU A 91 -7.29 2.89 -8.59
C LEU A 91 -8.48 2.84 -7.63
N VAL A 92 -9.20 3.94 -7.48
CA VAL A 92 -10.41 3.97 -6.65
C VAL A 92 -11.54 3.25 -7.39
N PRO A 93 -12.13 2.18 -6.82
CA PRO A 93 -13.25 1.48 -7.43
C PRO A 93 -14.49 2.38 -7.51
N ALA A 94 -15.41 2.05 -8.42
CA ALA A 94 -16.69 2.73 -8.51
C ALA A 94 -17.45 2.65 -7.16
N GLY A 95 -17.97 3.78 -6.68
CA GLY A 95 -18.64 3.88 -5.38
C GLY A 95 -17.71 4.11 -4.18
N ALA A 96 -16.39 4.02 -4.40
CA ALA A 96 -15.30 4.50 -3.55
C ALA A 96 -15.30 6.02 -3.33
N VAL A 97 -15.49 6.55 -2.12
CA VAL A 97 -15.12 7.95 -1.78
C VAL A 97 -14.49 7.97 -0.39
N GLY A 98 -13.32 8.57 -0.27
CA GLY A 98 -12.63 8.77 1.01
C GLY A 98 -12.61 10.24 1.38
N ALA A 99 -13.14 10.60 2.55
CA ALA A 99 -12.91 11.92 3.12
C ALA A 99 -11.53 11.99 3.78
N THR A 100 -11.04 13.20 4.03
CA THR A 100 -9.73 13.43 4.65
C THR A 100 -9.57 12.63 5.93
N THR A 101 -8.44 11.94 6.12
CA THR A 101 -8.14 11.13 7.33
C THR A 101 -9.07 9.94 7.60
N GLU A 102 -9.89 9.55 6.62
CA GLU A 102 -10.73 8.35 6.70
C GLU A 102 -10.16 7.19 5.89
N TYR A 103 -10.55 5.96 6.23
CA TYR A 103 -10.19 4.80 5.42
C TYR A 103 -11.07 4.71 4.18
N VAL A 104 -10.45 4.49 3.03
CA VAL A 104 -11.11 4.27 1.74
C VAL A 104 -10.63 2.95 1.13
N SER A 105 -11.50 2.28 0.38
CA SER A 105 -11.10 1.10 -0.38
C SER A 105 -10.53 1.50 -1.74
N ILE A 106 -9.32 1.06 -2.04
CA ILE A 106 -8.69 1.20 -3.37
C ILE A 106 -8.36 -0.18 -3.94
N ASN A 107 -8.29 -0.31 -5.26
CA ASN A 107 -7.72 -1.47 -5.90
C ASN A 107 -6.21 -1.24 -6.11
N LEU A 108 -5.37 -1.85 -5.28
CA LEU A 108 -3.91 -1.78 -5.36
C LEU A 108 -3.41 -2.39 -6.67
N THR A 109 -2.36 -1.80 -7.22
CA THR A 109 -1.72 -2.22 -8.48
C THR A 109 -0.20 -2.32 -8.37
N LEU A 110 0.37 -2.41 -7.16
CA LEU A 110 1.82 -2.50 -6.94
C LEU A 110 2.45 -3.79 -7.50
N ASP A 111 1.63 -4.81 -7.75
CA ASP A 111 2.02 -6.07 -8.36
C ASP A 111 1.99 -6.06 -9.90
N LYS A 112 1.51 -4.97 -10.52
CA LYS A 112 1.41 -4.83 -11.98
C LYS A 112 2.63 -4.05 -12.48
N GLY A 113 3.61 -4.78 -13.03
CA GLY A 113 4.72 -4.21 -13.79
C GLY A 113 4.36 -3.92 -15.24
#